data_AF-A0A838NE69-F1
#
_entry.id   AF-A0A838NE69-F1
#
_cell.length_a   1.000
_cell.length_b   1.000
_cell.length_c   1.000
_cell.angle_alpha   90.00
_cell.angle_beta   90.00
_cell.angle_gamma   90.00
#
_symmetry.space_group_name_H-M   'P 1'
#
loop_
_entity.id
_entity.type
_entity.pdbx_description
1 polymer ?
#
loop_
_entity_poly.entity_id
_entity_poly.type
_entity_poly.pdbx_seq_one_letter_code
_entity_poly.pdbx_strand_id
1 'polypeptide(L)'
;MSPPPVRRLGAPLAASGLVAILVLTLLPAPQQAAFTALTPLLCLVCGDHGGSDVLLNLLLFAPMAAGLRLSGWSWRRVVLTSATLSFSVELLQYFVVPGRDASLSDLLTNSTGSAAAAALAPHLGRLLAPGPALARRFFLGSIALWLAVLCSSAIVMMPWTPSGRPRNDCTRSPGKADRFSGTVRSVVLNGTALPCDAEVPRSLPLMAAVKRGDVELEVATLSGSATGGRAVIHTLRVPRAALLVLAQQGRSAVFSAPTRGLRLRLYSPILRLPKAFPPRPGVPVRLEAGIQDRQMWLSSSHAGERRTARLALSPSHGWSAILPWGMELGHRLRLFTALWIGGLLFPAAYWAGFVRQPVRAWGGIAASLVAGLGVLPFLTGYAPAHWSEWLGGGLGVALGAPLHRYAAYLQSRCGSPSTGAYSSS
;
A
#
# COMPACT_ATOMS: atom_id res chain seq x y z
N MET A 1 28.79 -21.40 27.90
CA MET A 1 28.22 -21.71 26.56
C MET A 1 27.72 -20.42 25.92
N SER A 2 28.31 -20.00 24.80
CA SER A 2 27.85 -18.81 24.07
C SER A 2 26.43 -19.04 23.50
N PRO A 3 25.50 -18.08 23.63
CA PRO A 3 24.18 -18.21 23.05
C PRO A 3 24.29 -18.38 21.53
N PRO A 4 23.44 -19.19 20.89
CA PRO A 4 23.47 -19.38 19.45
C PRO A 4 23.37 -18.02 18.74
N PRO A 5 24.10 -17.81 17.61
CA PRO A 5 24.29 -16.50 16.98
C PRO A 5 22.97 -15.76 16.69
N VAL A 6 21.88 -16.49 16.45
CA VAL A 6 20.53 -15.93 16.23
C VAL A 6 20.02 -15.13 17.43
N ARG A 7 20.38 -15.49 18.67
CA ARG A 7 19.96 -14.74 19.87
C ARG A 7 20.57 -13.35 19.93
N ARG A 8 21.76 -13.15 19.36
CA ARG A 8 22.43 -11.83 19.33
C ARG A 8 21.69 -10.82 18.45
N LEU A 9 20.95 -11.31 17.44
CA LEU A 9 20.12 -10.47 16.57
C LEU A 9 18.74 -10.17 17.16
N GLY A 10 18.32 -10.91 18.20
CA GLY A 10 16.99 -10.75 18.80
C GLY A 10 16.78 -9.36 19.41
N ALA A 11 17.72 -8.91 20.24
CA ALA A 11 17.65 -7.61 20.90
C ALA A 11 17.65 -6.41 19.93
N PRO A 12 18.58 -6.29 18.95
CA PRO A 12 18.54 -5.16 18.01
C PRO A 12 17.30 -5.18 17.11
N LEU A 13 16.80 -6.36 16.72
CA LEU A 13 15.55 -6.48 15.97
C LEU A 13 14.35 -6.04 16.83
N ALA A 14 14.32 -6.42 18.11
CA ALA A 14 13.29 -5.98 19.04
C ALA A 14 13.28 -4.46 19.23
N ALA A 15 14.46 -3.88 19.46
CA ALA A 15 14.64 -2.45 19.68
C ALA A 15 14.27 -1.63 18.44
N SER A 16 14.74 -2.02 17.25
CA SER A 16 14.39 -1.34 16.00
C SER A 16 12.89 -1.44 15.69
N GLY A 17 12.28 -2.61 15.93
CA GLY A 17 10.83 -2.78 15.81
C GLY A 17 10.06 -1.87 16.77
N LEU A 18 10.48 -1.78 18.04
CA LEU A 18 9.87 -0.89 19.02
C LEU A 18 9.98 0.58 18.60
N VAL A 19 11.16 1.03 18.16
CA VAL A 19 11.34 2.40 17.66
C VAL A 19 10.43 2.67 16.47
N ALA A 20 10.34 1.76 15.52
CA ALA A 20 9.46 1.90 14.36
C ALA A 20 7.98 2.01 14.76
N ILE A 21 7.52 1.16 15.70
CA ILE A 21 6.17 1.25 16.27
C ILE A 21 5.93 2.65 16.82
N LEU A 22 6.76 3.08 17.79
CA LEU A 22 6.58 4.36 18.47
C LEU A 22 6.58 5.54 17.51
N VAL A 23 7.51 5.57 16.55
CA VAL A 23 7.59 6.64 15.55
C VAL A 23 6.35 6.65 14.65
N LEU A 24 5.95 5.50 14.11
CA LEU A 24 4.88 5.44 13.11
C LEU A 24 3.49 5.66 13.73
N THR A 25 3.28 5.30 15.00
CA THR A 25 1.98 5.42 15.68
C THR A 25 1.83 6.72 16.48
N LEU A 26 2.90 7.22 17.11
CA LEU A 26 2.82 8.41 17.98
C LEU A 26 3.14 9.73 17.28
N LEU A 27 3.58 9.71 16.01
CA LEU A 27 3.67 10.94 15.22
C LEU A 27 2.26 11.50 14.96
N PRO A 28 1.97 12.74 15.41
CA PRO A 28 0.65 13.36 15.24
C PRO A 28 0.24 13.50 13.78
N ALA A 29 -1.06 13.42 13.52
CA ALA A 29 -1.64 13.61 12.20
C ALA A 29 -2.86 14.56 12.29
N PRO A 30 -2.66 15.84 12.68
CA PRO A 30 -3.77 16.76 13.03
C PRO A 30 -4.80 16.92 11.91
N GLN A 31 -4.39 16.77 10.65
CA GLN A 31 -5.28 16.79 9.48
C GLN A 31 -6.34 15.67 9.47
N GLN A 32 -6.17 14.60 10.26
CA GLN A 32 -7.10 13.47 10.35
C GLN A 32 -8.07 13.56 11.55
N ALA A 33 -7.81 14.42 12.54
CA ALA A 33 -8.57 14.48 13.80
C ALA A 33 -10.09 14.66 13.64
N ALA A 34 -10.52 15.29 12.55
CA ALA A 34 -11.93 15.45 12.22
C ALA A 34 -12.62 14.15 11.83
N PHE A 35 -11.92 13.31 11.06
CA PHE A 35 -12.44 12.03 10.59
C PHE A 35 -12.42 11.01 11.72
N THR A 36 -11.37 11.05 12.54
CA THR A 36 -11.20 10.25 13.76
C THR A 36 -12.38 10.30 14.70
N ALA A 37 -12.90 11.50 14.96
CA ALA A 37 -13.99 11.71 15.93
C ALA A 37 -15.31 11.01 15.55
N LEU A 38 -15.45 10.58 14.29
CA LEU A 38 -16.65 9.90 13.78
C LEU A 38 -16.51 8.38 13.81
N THR A 39 -15.31 7.84 14.07
CA THR A 39 -15.05 6.40 14.06
C THR A 39 -15.42 5.78 15.42
N PRO A 40 -16.35 4.81 15.48
CA PRO A 40 -16.66 4.12 16.74
C PRO A 40 -15.48 3.28 17.22
N LEU A 41 -15.13 3.39 18.51
CA LEU A 41 -13.99 2.67 19.14
C LEU A 41 -14.06 1.14 18.99
N LEU A 42 -15.27 0.58 18.97
CA LEU A 42 -15.51 -0.87 18.91
C LEU A 42 -15.57 -1.43 17.48
N CYS A 43 -15.38 -0.60 16.47
CA CYS A 43 -15.48 -1.04 15.09
C CYS A 43 -14.18 -1.73 14.64
N LEU A 44 -14.28 -3.02 14.31
CA LEU A 44 -13.12 -3.85 13.96
C LEU A 44 -12.48 -3.52 12.61
N VAL A 45 -13.27 -3.07 11.64
CA VAL A 45 -12.72 -2.59 10.36
C VAL A 45 -13.53 -1.36 10.02
N CYS A 46 -13.03 -0.20 10.43
CA CYS A 46 -13.71 1.08 10.29
C CYS A 46 -12.97 2.07 9.41
N GLY A 47 -13.64 3.18 9.08
CA GLY A 47 -13.13 4.19 8.15
C GLY A 47 -13.09 3.71 6.69
N ASP A 48 -12.68 4.64 5.83
CA ASP A 48 -12.58 4.41 4.38
C ASP A 48 -11.42 3.46 4.02
N HIS A 49 -10.46 3.28 4.94
CA HIS A 49 -9.19 2.58 4.70
C HIS A 49 -8.84 1.50 5.74
N GLY A 50 -9.81 1.07 6.57
CA GLY A 50 -9.56 0.12 7.65
C GLY A 50 -8.95 -1.22 7.23
N GLY A 51 -9.10 -1.66 5.98
CA GLY A 51 -8.45 -2.88 5.49
C GLY A 51 -6.94 -2.71 5.31
N SER A 52 -6.50 -1.54 4.87
CA SER A 52 -5.08 -1.20 4.79
C SER A 52 -4.47 -1.09 6.19
N ASP A 53 -5.21 -0.49 7.12
CA ASP A 53 -4.76 -0.33 8.52
C ASP A 53 -4.55 -1.71 9.18
N VAL A 54 -5.47 -2.65 9.01
CA VAL A 54 -5.32 -4.04 9.45
C VAL A 54 -4.03 -4.69 8.92
N LEU A 55 -3.76 -4.57 7.62
CA LEU A 55 -2.57 -5.17 7.00
C LEU A 55 -1.28 -4.53 7.53
N LEU A 56 -1.26 -3.20 7.66
CA LEU A 56 -0.09 -2.48 8.14
C LEU A 56 0.21 -2.81 9.61
N ASN A 57 -0.83 -2.90 10.45
CA ASN A 57 -0.69 -3.20 11.88
C ASN A 57 -0.21 -4.64 12.14
N LEU A 58 -0.69 -5.62 11.34
CA LEU A 58 -0.16 -6.98 11.36
C LEU A 58 1.35 -7.03 11.09
N LEU A 59 1.83 -6.18 10.17
CA LEU A 59 3.25 -6.13 9.79
C LEU A 59 4.10 -5.29 10.75
N LEU A 60 3.54 -4.21 11.30
CA LEU A 60 4.26 -3.24 12.11
C LEU A 60 4.85 -3.84 13.40
N PHE A 61 4.10 -4.71 14.07
CA PHE A 61 4.52 -5.33 15.33
C PHE A 61 5.38 -6.58 15.16
N ALA A 62 5.39 -7.17 13.96
CA ALA A 62 6.06 -8.44 13.69
C ALA A 62 7.58 -8.41 13.97
N PRO A 63 8.37 -7.38 13.58
CA PRO A 63 9.81 -7.33 13.86
C PRO A 63 10.10 -7.33 15.36
N MET A 64 9.38 -6.53 16.15
CA MET A 64 9.58 -6.45 17.60
C MET A 64 9.34 -7.81 18.25
N ALA A 65 8.20 -8.45 17.94
CA ALA A 65 7.82 -9.72 18.51
C ALA A 65 8.77 -10.87 18.12
N ALA A 66 9.21 -10.90 16.85
CA ALA A 66 10.23 -11.84 16.41
C ALA A 66 11.54 -11.63 17.19
N GLY A 67 11.98 -10.37 17.34
CA GLY A 67 13.17 -10.01 18.11
C GLY A 67 13.12 -10.48 19.57
N LEU A 68 12.02 -10.18 20.28
CA LEU A 68 11.82 -10.62 21.67
C LEU A 68 11.84 -12.15 21.79
N ARG A 69 11.16 -12.84 20.85
CA ARG A 69 11.14 -14.30 20.82
C ARG A 69 12.53 -14.89 20.60
N LEU A 70 13.31 -14.32 19.68
CA LEU A 70 14.70 -14.71 19.42
C LEU A 70 15.63 -14.41 20.61
N SER A 71 15.32 -13.38 21.40
CA SER A 71 15.99 -13.08 22.68
C SER A 71 15.65 -14.05 23.81
N GLY A 72 14.83 -15.07 23.55
CA GLY A 72 14.52 -16.13 24.52
C GLY A 72 13.24 -15.90 25.32
N TRP A 73 12.46 -14.86 25.01
CA TRP A 73 11.16 -14.66 25.67
C TRP A 73 10.20 -15.80 25.28
N SER A 74 9.35 -16.20 26.21
CA SER A 74 8.29 -17.18 25.93
C SER A 74 7.21 -16.54 25.06
N TRP A 75 6.53 -17.34 24.23
CA TRP A 75 5.46 -16.85 23.34
C TRP A 75 4.40 -16.04 24.09
N ARG A 76 3.97 -16.53 25.26
CA ARG A 76 3.00 -15.83 26.12
C ARG A 76 3.49 -14.44 26.55
N ARG A 77 4.76 -14.32 26.97
CA ARG A 77 5.34 -13.02 27.37
C ARG A 77 5.41 -12.06 26.18
N VAL A 78 5.78 -12.54 24.99
CA VAL A 78 5.85 -11.70 23.79
C VAL A 78 4.46 -11.18 23.40
N VAL A 79 3.45 -12.05 23.39
CA VAL A 79 2.07 -11.66 23.07
C VAL A 79 1.52 -10.68 24.11
N LEU A 80 1.68 -10.97 25.40
CA LEU A 80 1.21 -10.08 26.47
C LEU A 80 1.90 -8.72 26.39
N THR A 81 3.22 -8.68 26.21
CA THR A 81 3.98 -7.43 26.10
C THR A 81 3.55 -6.62 24.88
N SER A 82 3.30 -7.29 23.75
CA SER A 82 2.83 -6.62 22.53
C SER A 82 1.42 -6.06 22.71
N ALA A 83 0.52 -6.81 23.34
CA ALA A 83 -0.83 -6.37 23.65
C ALA A 83 -0.83 -5.19 24.62
N THR A 84 -0.02 -5.25 25.69
CA THR A 84 0.18 -4.13 26.63
C THR A 84 0.73 -2.90 25.90
N LEU A 85 1.78 -3.06 25.07
CA LEU A 85 2.35 -1.94 24.32
C LEU A 85 1.32 -1.33 23.36
N SER A 86 0.59 -2.15 22.61
CA SER A 86 -0.45 -1.66 21.71
C SER A 86 -1.52 -0.92 22.49
N PHE A 87 -2.01 -1.48 23.61
CA PHE A 87 -2.98 -0.81 24.48
C PHE A 87 -2.46 0.54 24.99
N SER A 88 -1.19 0.63 25.41
CA SER A 88 -0.57 1.89 25.82
C SER A 88 -0.48 2.90 24.68
N VAL A 89 -0.14 2.46 23.46
CA VAL A 89 -0.12 3.33 22.27
C VAL A 89 -1.53 3.84 21.94
N GLU A 90 -2.53 2.97 21.92
CA GLU A 90 -3.94 3.36 21.70
C GLU A 90 -4.40 4.38 22.76
N LEU A 91 -4.03 4.18 24.03
CA LEU A 91 -4.37 5.09 25.12
C LEU A 91 -3.70 6.47 24.93
N LEU A 92 -2.43 6.49 24.52
CA LEU A 92 -1.72 7.73 24.21
C LEU A 92 -2.31 8.42 22.97
N GLN A 93 -2.73 7.67 21.97
CA GLN A 93 -3.39 8.24 20.79
C GLN A 93 -4.75 8.84 21.14
N TYR A 94 -5.51 8.17 22.01
CA TYR A 94 -6.80 8.65 22.47
C TYR A 94 -6.68 9.95 23.29
N PHE A 95 -5.72 10.03 24.22
CA PHE A 95 -5.62 11.15 25.16
C PHE A 95 -4.61 12.24 24.80
N VAL A 96 -3.54 11.92 24.07
CA VAL A 96 -2.34 12.77 23.95
C VAL A 96 -2.00 13.11 22.50
N VAL A 97 -2.07 12.15 21.56
CA VAL A 97 -1.60 12.35 20.18
C VAL A 97 -2.75 12.80 19.27
N PRO A 98 -2.83 14.07 18.87
CA PRO A 98 -3.95 14.56 18.09
C PRO A 98 -3.97 13.96 16.68
N GLY A 99 -5.17 13.58 16.24
CA GLY A 99 -5.41 13.11 14.88
C GLY A 99 -5.04 11.66 14.63
N ARG A 100 -4.98 10.84 15.67
CA ARG A 100 -4.88 9.39 15.56
C ARG A 100 -6.12 8.72 16.15
N ASP A 101 -6.62 7.71 15.44
CA ASP A 101 -7.79 6.95 15.84
C ASP A 101 -7.35 5.86 16.80
N ALA A 102 -7.77 5.92 18.06
CA ALA A 102 -7.65 4.78 18.93
C ALA A 102 -8.71 3.74 18.53
N SER A 103 -8.30 2.51 18.26
CA SER A 103 -9.22 1.48 17.78
C SER A 103 -8.96 0.10 18.39
N LEU A 104 -10.06 -0.62 18.69
CA LEU A 104 -9.97 -2.02 19.10
C LEU A 104 -9.36 -2.90 17.99
N SER A 105 -9.55 -2.51 16.73
CA SER A 105 -8.92 -3.15 15.57
C SER A 105 -7.41 -3.19 15.69
N ASP A 106 -6.80 -2.06 16.03
CA ASP A 106 -5.35 -1.91 16.04
C ASP A 106 -4.75 -2.74 17.17
N LEU A 107 -5.37 -2.72 18.36
CA LEU A 107 -5.02 -3.61 19.47
C LEU A 107 -5.03 -5.09 19.05
N LEU A 108 -6.09 -5.55 18.38
CA LEU A 108 -6.24 -6.95 17.97
C LEU A 108 -5.27 -7.33 16.85
N THR A 109 -5.10 -6.48 15.84
CA THR A 109 -4.24 -6.74 14.69
C THR A 109 -2.76 -6.70 15.05
N ASN A 110 -2.33 -5.71 15.85
CA ASN A 110 -0.97 -5.66 16.41
C ASN A 110 -0.66 -6.91 17.25
N SER A 111 -1.57 -7.29 18.15
CA SER A 111 -1.41 -8.47 19.00
C SER A 111 -1.35 -9.77 18.17
N THR A 112 -2.18 -9.88 17.13
CA THR A 112 -2.21 -11.04 16.22
C THR A 112 -0.93 -11.12 15.39
N GLY A 113 -0.46 -10.00 14.84
CA GLY A 113 0.80 -9.91 14.10
C GLY A 113 1.99 -10.32 14.97
N SER A 114 2.03 -9.85 16.21
CA SER A 114 3.01 -10.27 17.21
C SER A 114 2.95 -11.77 17.52
N ALA A 115 1.75 -12.33 17.72
CA ALA A 115 1.58 -13.74 18.00
C ALA A 115 2.07 -14.62 16.85
N ALA A 116 1.76 -14.25 15.60
CA ALA A 116 2.21 -14.93 14.40
C ALA A 116 3.74 -14.86 14.26
N ALA A 117 4.33 -13.67 14.41
CA ALA A 117 5.78 -13.48 14.34
C ALA A 117 6.52 -14.25 15.45
N ALA A 118 5.99 -14.25 16.68
CA ALA A 118 6.53 -15.00 17.81
C ALA A 118 6.40 -16.52 17.63
N ALA A 119 5.38 -17.00 16.92
CA ALA A 119 5.23 -18.40 16.56
C ALA A 119 6.22 -18.83 15.46
N LEU A 120 6.51 -17.95 14.50
CA LEU A 120 7.42 -18.23 13.39
C LEU A 120 8.91 -18.09 13.77
N ALA A 121 9.26 -17.18 14.67
CA ALA A 121 10.64 -16.86 15.01
C ALA A 121 11.52 -18.07 15.46
N PRO A 122 11.03 -19.05 16.25
CA PRO A 122 11.82 -20.25 16.60
C PRO A 122 12.19 -21.10 15.38
N HIS A 123 11.42 -20.99 14.30
CA HIS A 123 11.63 -21.71 13.05
C HIS A 123 12.52 -20.93 12.06
N LEU A 124 12.99 -19.74 12.42
CA LEU A 124 13.79 -18.90 11.53
C LEU A 124 15.06 -19.59 11.03
N GLY A 125 15.72 -20.40 11.86
CA GLY A 125 16.87 -21.20 11.41
C GLY A 125 16.51 -22.18 10.28
N ARG A 126 15.34 -22.84 10.37
CA ARG A 126 14.83 -23.73 9.32
C ARG A 126 14.33 -22.98 8.08
N LEU A 127 13.90 -21.73 8.25
CA LEU A 127 13.49 -20.84 7.14
C LEU A 127 14.70 -20.30 6.38
N LEU A 128 15.77 -19.95 7.09
CA LEU A 128 17.02 -19.43 6.49
C LEU A 128 17.83 -20.55 5.84
N ALA A 129 17.94 -21.71 6.48
CA ALA A 129 18.68 -22.84 5.89
C ALA A 129 17.82 -24.12 5.87
N PRO A 130 16.80 -24.18 5.00
CA PRO A 130 15.92 -25.34 4.90
C PRO A 130 16.64 -26.53 4.25
N GLY A 131 16.27 -27.75 4.65
CA GLY A 131 16.62 -28.95 3.89
C GLY A 131 15.96 -28.93 2.49
N PRO A 132 16.46 -29.68 1.50
CA PRO A 132 16.06 -29.53 0.10
C PRO A 132 14.55 -29.72 -0.18
N ALA A 133 13.90 -30.62 0.56
CA ALA A 133 12.45 -30.85 0.44
C ALA A 133 11.64 -29.64 0.94
N LEU A 134 12.05 -29.06 2.06
CA LEU A 134 11.40 -27.87 2.63
C LEU A 134 11.72 -26.63 1.79
N ALA A 135 12.95 -26.50 1.29
CA ALA A 135 13.34 -25.44 0.36
C ALA A 135 12.45 -25.41 -0.89
N ARG A 136 12.17 -26.57 -1.48
CA ARG A 136 11.24 -26.67 -2.62
C ARG A 136 9.83 -26.19 -2.26
N ARG A 137 9.32 -26.52 -1.07
CA ARG A 137 8.00 -26.05 -0.62
C ARG A 137 7.98 -24.53 -0.43
N PHE A 138 9.01 -23.97 0.19
CA PHE A 138 9.12 -22.52 0.37
C PHE A 138 9.29 -21.79 -0.96
N PHE A 139 10.13 -22.31 -1.86
CA PHE A 139 10.29 -21.81 -3.23
C PHE A 139 8.95 -21.76 -3.98
N LEU A 140 8.23 -22.88 -4.04
CA LEU A 140 6.93 -22.95 -4.72
C LEU A 140 5.89 -22.06 -4.03
N GLY A 141 5.89 -22.04 -2.70
CA GLY A 141 5.03 -21.18 -1.90
C GLY A 141 5.28 -19.70 -2.18
N SER A 142 6.54 -19.26 -2.32
CA SER A 142 6.89 -17.89 -2.69
C SER A 142 6.42 -17.52 -4.09
N ILE A 143 6.64 -18.39 -5.08
CA ILE A 143 6.15 -18.13 -6.44
C ILE A 143 4.62 -18.01 -6.43
N ALA A 144 3.94 -18.95 -5.76
CA ALA A 144 2.49 -18.93 -5.65
C ALA A 144 1.99 -17.67 -4.94
N LEU A 145 2.62 -17.26 -3.83
CA LEU A 145 2.29 -16.04 -3.10
C LEU A 145 2.52 -14.80 -3.95
N TRP A 146 3.64 -14.69 -4.65
CA TRP A 146 3.94 -13.55 -5.52
C TRP A 146 2.91 -13.42 -6.65
N LEU A 147 2.61 -14.52 -7.34
CA LEU A 147 1.55 -14.54 -8.36
C LEU A 147 0.18 -14.21 -7.77
N ALA A 148 -0.16 -14.75 -6.58
CA ALA A 148 -1.41 -14.45 -5.91
C ALA A 148 -1.53 -12.96 -5.53
N VAL A 149 -0.44 -12.33 -5.10
CA VAL A 149 -0.39 -10.88 -4.83
C VAL A 149 -0.63 -10.09 -6.11
N LEU A 150 0.00 -10.46 -7.23
CA LEU A 150 -0.24 -9.78 -8.52
C LEU A 150 -1.67 -9.98 -9.02
N CYS A 151 -2.21 -11.19 -8.98
CA CYS A 151 -3.59 -11.48 -9.35
C CYS A 151 -4.58 -10.70 -8.47
N SER A 152 -4.35 -10.68 -7.15
CA SER A 152 -5.19 -9.93 -6.22
C SER A 152 -5.11 -8.43 -6.48
N SER A 153 -3.92 -7.91 -6.81
CA SER A 153 -3.72 -6.51 -7.16
C SER A 153 -4.46 -6.14 -8.45
N ALA A 154 -4.40 -7.01 -9.47
CA ALA A 154 -5.15 -6.85 -10.71
C ALA A 154 -6.67 -6.78 -10.45
N ILE A 155 -7.19 -7.61 -9.54
CA ILE A 155 -8.60 -7.61 -9.13
C ILE A 155 -8.96 -6.35 -8.33
N VAL A 156 -8.14 -6.00 -7.34
CA VAL A 156 -8.33 -4.84 -6.46
C VAL A 156 -8.34 -3.55 -7.25
N MET A 157 -7.52 -3.43 -8.29
CA MET A 157 -7.45 -2.24 -9.15
C MET A 157 -8.57 -2.14 -10.19
N MET A 158 -9.43 -3.15 -10.33
CA MET A 158 -10.52 -3.04 -11.30
C MET A 158 -11.49 -1.93 -10.90
N PRO A 159 -12.06 -1.20 -11.88
CA PRO A 159 -13.12 -0.24 -11.63
C PRO A 159 -14.24 -0.88 -10.79
N TRP A 160 -14.76 -0.09 -9.85
CA TRP A 160 -15.90 -0.48 -9.03
C TRP A 160 -16.81 0.70 -8.79
N THR A 161 -18.11 0.47 -8.92
CA THR A 161 -19.13 1.47 -8.58
C THR A 161 -20.02 0.90 -7.50
N PRO A 162 -19.96 1.39 -6.24
CA PRO A 162 -20.92 1.04 -5.21
C PRO A 162 -22.36 1.37 -5.63
N SER A 163 -23.29 0.58 -5.11
CA SER A 163 -24.73 0.83 -5.29
C SER A 163 -25.15 2.07 -4.51
N GLY A 164 -25.99 2.89 -5.12
CA GLY A 164 -26.58 4.06 -4.50
C GLY A 164 -26.93 5.11 -5.53
N ARG A 165 -27.72 6.10 -5.13
CA ARG A 165 -27.96 7.28 -5.96
C ARG A 165 -26.72 8.17 -5.87
N PRO A 166 -26.04 8.47 -6.99
CA PRO A 166 -24.91 9.38 -6.97
C PRO A 166 -25.40 10.81 -6.72
N ARG A 167 -24.64 11.53 -5.92
CA ARG A 167 -24.80 12.95 -5.66
C ARG A 167 -23.52 13.66 -6.10
N ASN A 168 -23.68 14.78 -6.78
CA ASN A 168 -22.59 15.66 -7.15
C ASN A 168 -22.43 16.72 -6.05
N ASP A 169 -21.30 16.74 -5.36
CA ASP A 169 -21.00 17.74 -4.33
C ASP A 169 -19.83 18.61 -4.82
N CYS A 170 -20.04 19.94 -4.86
CA CYS A 170 -19.03 20.89 -5.33
C CYS A 170 -18.51 21.71 -4.15
N THR A 171 -17.19 21.78 -3.97
CA THR A 171 -16.52 22.52 -2.87
C THR A 171 -16.91 22.12 -1.44
N ARG A 172 -17.88 21.23 -1.26
CA ARG A 172 -18.27 20.70 0.04
C ARG A 172 -17.24 19.69 0.48
N SER A 173 -16.45 20.08 1.46
CA SER A 173 -15.52 19.19 2.13
C SER A 173 -16.29 18.24 3.05
N PRO A 174 -16.13 16.91 2.95
CA PRO A 174 -16.59 16.02 4.00
C PRO A 174 -15.76 16.29 5.26
N GLY A 175 -16.40 16.77 6.33
CA GLY A 175 -15.74 17.04 7.61
C GLY A 175 -14.93 18.35 7.63
N LYS A 176 -13.73 18.32 8.22
CA LYS A 176 -12.85 19.51 8.39
C LYS A 176 -11.72 19.60 7.35
N ALA A 177 -11.75 18.86 6.24
CA ALA A 177 -10.72 19.05 5.21
C ALA A 177 -10.79 20.49 4.68
N ASP A 178 -9.65 21.05 4.27
CA ASP A 178 -9.56 22.42 3.75
C ASP A 178 -10.66 22.69 2.73
N ARG A 179 -11.35 23.81 2.86
CA ARG A 179 -12.32 24.22 1.84
C ARG A 179 -11.56 24.76 0.64
N PHE A 180 -11.91 24.30 -0.57
CA PHE A 180 -11.40 24.91 -1.79
C PHE A 180 -11.84 26.38 -1.83
N SER A 181 -10.88 27.31 -1.82
CA SER A 181 -11.13 28.75 -1.76
C SER A 181 -11.46 29.38 -3.12
N GLY A 182 -11.35 28.59 -4.21
CA GLY A 182 -11.78 29.00 -5.55
C GLY A 182 -13.28 28.83 -5.77
N THR A 183 -13.71 28.88 -7.03
CA THR A 183 -15.13 28.75 -7.39
C THR A 183 -15.32 27.79 -8.55
N VAL A 184 -16.04 26.69 -8.32
CA VAL A 184 -16.45 25.76 -9.39
C VAL A 184 -17.55 26.42 -10.22
N ARG A 185 -17.33 26.53 -11.53
CA ARG A 185 -18.26 27.15 -12.49
C ARG A 185 -19.12 26.12 -13.20
N SER A 186 -18.51 25.02 -13.63
CA SER A 186 -19.22 23.92 -14.28
C SER A 186 -18.53 22.60 -14.00
N VAL A 187 -19.33 21.54 -13.99
CA VAL A 187 -18.90 20.15 -13.90
C VAL A 187 -19.61 19.39 -15.00
N VAL A 188 -18.85 18.68 -15.83
CA VAL A 188 -19.36 17.83 -16.90
C VAL A 188 -18.77 16.43 -16.72
N LEU A 189 -19.61 15.41 -16.70
CA LEU A 189 -19.21 14.01 -16.59
C LEU A 189 -19.70 13.25 -17.81
N ASN A 190 -18.78 12.72 -18.62
CA ASN A 190 -19.06 12.04 -19.88
C ASN A 190 -20.03 12.85 -20.77
N GLY A 191 -19.73 14.15 -20.95
CA GLY A 191 -20.57 15.08 -21.72
C GLY A 191 -21.87 15.52 -21.04
N THR A 192 -22.23 14.98 -19.86
CA THR A 192 -23.43 15.36 -19.12
C THR A 192 -23.11 16.43 -18.07
N ALA A 193 -23.73 17.61 -18.18
CA ALA A 193 -23.60 18.65 -17.16
C ALA A 193 -24.20 18.19 -15.82
N LEU A 194 -23.42 18.33 -14.74
CA LEU A 194 -23.85 17.97 -13.39
C LEU A 194 -24.09 19.23 -12.56
N PRO A 195 -25.33 19.51 -12.13
CA PRO A 195 -25.59 20.60 -11.20
C PRO A 195 -24.90 20.33 -9.86
N CYS A 196 -24.31 21.37 -9.27
CA CYS A 196 -23.64 21.26 -7.98
C CYS A 196 -24.63 21.00 -6.84
N ASP A 197 -24.20 20.20 -5.88
CA ASP A 197 -24.92 19.84 -4.65
C ASP A 197 -26.28 19.15 -4.86
N ALA A 198 -26.48 18.54 -6.03
CA ALA A 198 -27.70 17.90 -6.48
C ALA A 198 -27.53 16.39 -6.74
N GLU A 199 -28.66 15.67 -6.77
CA GLU A 199 -28.68 14.29 -7.25
C GLU A 199 -28.29 14.25 -8.73
N VAL A 200 -27.44 13.29 -9.10
CA VAL A 200 -27.07 13.10 -10.51
C VAL A 200 -28.28 12.57 -11.29
N PRO A 201 -28.59 13.15 -12.47
CA PRO A 201 -29.68 12.66 -13.30
C PRO A 201 -29.59 11.15 -13.53
N ARG A 202 -30.73 10.46 -13.52
CA ARG A 202 -30.81 9.01 -13.79
C ARG A 202 -30.57 8.72 -15.27
N SER A 203 -29.36 8.96 -15.74
CA SER A 203 -28.89 8.60 -17.07
C SER A 203 -28.33 7.18 -17.01
N LEU A 204 -29.05 6.22 -17.62
CA LEU A 204 -28.56 4.84 -17.78
C LEU A 204 -27.19 4.81 -18.50
N PRO A 205 -26.95 5.59 -19.58
CA PRO A 205 -25.64 5.63 -20.23
C PRO A 205 -24.51 6.11 -19.32
N LEU A 206 -24.75 7.17 -18.54
CA LEU A 206 -23.76 7.74 -17.62
C LEU A 206 -23.33 6.71 -16.56
N MET A 207 -24.31 6.08 -15.91
CA MET A 207 -24.05 5.09 -14.88
C MET A 207 -23.40 3.82 -15.44
N ALA A 208 -23.73 3.42 -16.67
CA ALA A 208 -23.08 2.29 -17.33
C ALA A 208 -21.61 2.59 -17.63
N ALA A 209 -21.28 3.81 -18.09
CA ALA A 209 -19.92 4.24 -18.34
C ALA A 209 -19.07 4.26 -17.05
N VAL A 210 -19.59 4.87 -15.98
CA VAL A 210 -18.92 4.88 -14.66
C VAL A 210 -18.67 3.45 -14.15
N LYS A 211 -19.63 2.53 -14.34
CA LYS A 211 -19.49 1.11 -13.96
C LYS A 211 -18.41 0.36 -14.74
N ARG A 212 -18.22 0.69 -16.01
CA ARG A 212 -17.13 0.13 -16.82
C ARG A 212 -15.77 0.73 -16.49
N GLY A 213 -15.76 1.87 -15.78
CA GLY A 213 -14.55 2.66 -15.55
C GLY A 213 -14.23 3.60 -16.70
N ASP A 214 -15.22 3.90 -17.56
CA ASP A 214 -15.12 4.88 -18.63
C ASP A 214 -15.61 6.22 -18.09
N VAL A 215 -14.67 7.01 -17.57
CA VAL A 215 -14.95 8.27 -16.87
C VAL A 215 -14.12 9.38 -17.48
N GLU A 216 -14.79 10.44 -17.89
CA GLU A 216 -14.24 11.71 -18.32
C GLU A 216 -14.96 12.82 -17.54
N LEU A 217 -14.21 13.47 -16.66
CA LEU A 217 -14.66 14.55 -15.80
C LEU A 217 -14.00 15.84 -16.27
N GLU A 218 -14.79 16.81 -16.68
CA GLU A 218 -14.36 18.18 -16.96
C GLU A 218 -14.89 19.11 -15.86
N VAL A 219 -14.02 19.94 -15.31
CA VAL A 219 -14.34 20.95 -14.28
C VAL A 219 -13.74 22.29 -14.67
N ALA A 220 -14.59 23.28 -14.90
CA ALA A 220 -14.16 24.67 -15.04
C ALA A 220 -14.23 25.36 -13.66
N THR A 221 -13.15 25.99 -13.26
CA THR A 221 -13.05 26.63 -11.93
C THR A 221 -12.27 27.94 -12.00
N LEU A 222 -12.48 28.81 -11.01
CA LEU A 222 -11.55 29.88 -10.67
C LEU A 222 -10.58 29.35 -9.61
N SER A 223 -9.28 29.53 -9.81
CA SER A 223 -8.25 29.04 -8.89
C SER A 223 -8.43 29.61 -7.48
N GLY A 224 -8.25 28.75 -6.47
CA GLY A 224 -8.11 29.17 -5.08
C GLY A 224 -6.67 29.55 -4.73
N SER A 225 -6.47 30.00 -3.49
CA SER A 225 -5.15 30.07 -2.86
C SER A 225 -4.53 28.66 -2.72
N ALA A 226 -3.21 28.58 -2.57
CA ALA A 226 -2.56 27.31 -2.27
C ALA A 226 -3.03 26.79 -0.90
N THR A 227 -3.36 25.50 -0.83
CA THR A 227 -3.88 24.87 0.41
C THR A 227 -2.79 24.09 1.16
N GLY A 228 -2.90 24.01 2.48
CA GLY A 228 -2.00 23.19 3.30
C GLY A 228 -2.32 21.69 3.19
N GLY A 229 -3.61 21.36 3.11
CA GLY A 229 -4.14 20.02 2.94
C GLY A 229 -4.84 19.79 1.61
N ARG A 230 -5.63 18.71 1.54
CA ARG A 230 -6.48 18.38 0.39
C ARG A 230 -7.78 19.18 0.47
N ALA A 231 -7.98 20.07 -0.50
CA ALA A 231 -9.18 20.87 -0.66
C ALA A 231 -10.06 20.30 -1.78
N VAL A 232 -11.23 19.75 -1.43
CA VAL A 232 -12.11 19.11 -2.40
C VAL A 232 -12.70 20.15 -3.36
N ILE A 233 -12.49 19.95 -4.67
CA ILE A 233 -13.07 20.77 -5.73
C ILE A 233 -14.40 20.17 -6.14
N HIS A 234 -14.40 18.87 -6.43
CA HIS A 234 -15.55 18.11 -6.87
C HIS A 234 -15.50 16.70 -6.29
N THR A 235 -16.63 16.22 -5.78
CA THR A 235 -16.80 14.82 -5.41
C THR A 235 -18.10 14.29 -5.97
N LEU A 236 -18.01 13.21 -6.73
CA LEU A 236 -19.16 12.37 -7.03
C LEU A 236 -19.23 11.31 -5.94
N ARG A 237 -20.31 11.26 -5.14
CA ARG A 237 -20.43 10.30 -4.05
C ARG A 237 -21.74 9.53 -4.06
N VAL A 238 -21.72 8.36 -3.46
CA VAL A 238 -22.92 7.63 -3.02
C VAL A 238 -22.95 7.65 -1.48
N PRO A 239 -24.05 7.23 -0.82
CA PRO A 239 -24.20 7.39 0.63
C PRO A 239 -23.06 6.82 1.50
N ARG A 240 -22.27 5.86 0.99
CA ARG A 240 -21.21 5.16 1.74
C ARG A 240 -19.82 5.25 1.11
N ALA A 241 -19.64 5.98 0.01
CA ALA A 241 -18.35 6.03 -0.67
C ALA A 241 -18.25 7.23 -1.62
N ALA A 242 -17.06 7.81 -1.74
CA ALA A 242 -16.72 8.68 -2.84
C ALA A 242 -16.44 7.82 -4.09
N LEU A 243 -17.11 8.14 -5.20
CA LEU A 243 -16.83 7.55 -6.51
C LEU A 243 -15.65 8.26 -7.15
N LEU A 244 -15.75 9.57 -7.35
CA LEU A 244 -14.71 10.37 -8.00
C LEU A 244 -14.36 11.52 -7.08
N VAL A 245 -13.07 11.74 -6.88
CA VAL A 245 -12.58 12.88 -6.09
C VAL A 245 -11.60 13.66 -6.93
N LEU A 246 -11.89 14.94 -7.13
CA LEU A 246 -10.98 15.93 -7.68
C LEU A 246 -10.72 16.98 -6.59
N ALA A 247 -9.46 17.16 -6.23
CA ALA A 247 -9.05 18.04 -5.14
C ALA A 247 -7.81 18.88 -5.51
N GLN A 248 -7.62 19.99 -4.81
CA GLN A 248 -6.39 20.77 -4.79
C GLN A 248 -5.54 20.35 -3.57
N GLN A 249 -4.23 20.24 -3.75
CA GLN A 249 -3.28 20.10 -2.63
C GLN A 249 -2.06 20.98 -2.90
N GLY A 250 -1.90 22.06 -2.12
CA GLY A 250 -0.96 23.12 -2.46
C GLY A 250 -1.34 23.74 -3.80
N ARG A 251 -0.45 23.62 -4.80
CA ARG A 251 -0.70 24.01 -6.20
C ARG A 251 -0.92 22.83 -7.14
N SER A 252 -1.07 21.62 -6.60
CA SER A 252 -1.28 20.41 -7.38
C SER A 252 -2.77 20.09 -7.50
N ALA A 253 -3.18 19.50 -8.61
CA ALA A 253 -4.46 18.83 -8.71
C ALA A 253 -4.27 17.35 -8.37
N VAL A 254 -5.26 16.77 -7.69
CA VAL A 254 -5.26 15.38 -7.24
C VAL A 254 -6.57 14.75 -7.70
N PHE A 255 -6.47 13.66 -8.42
CA PHE A 255 -7.59 12.87 -8.91
C PHE A 255 -7.53 11.46 -8.34
N SER A 256 -8.66 10.97 -7.84
CA SER A 256 -8.84 9.59 -7.38
C SER A 256 -10.16 9.07 -7.91
N ALA A 257 -10.18 7.79 -8.24
CA ALA A 257 -11.32 7.11 -8.80
C ALA A 257 -11.45 5.69 -8.22
N PRO A 258 -12.66 5.13 -8.24
CA PRO A 258 -13.01 4.06 -7.34
C PRO A 258 -12.57 2.73 -7.93
N THR A 259 -11.91 1.93 -7.11
CA THR A 259 -11.50 0.57 -7.47
C THR A 259 -12.15 -0.45 -6.56
N ARG A 260 -12.12 -1.73 -6.94
CA ARG A 260 -12.62 -2.83 -6.10
C ARG A 260 -11.93 -2.89 -4.75
N GLY A 261 -10.73 -2.34 -4.62
CA GLY A 261 -10.03 -2.17 -3.34
C GLY A 261 -10.87 -1.48 -2.27
N LEU A 262 -11.72 -0.53 -2.63
CA LEU A 262 -12.60 0.14 -1.67
C LEU A 262 -13.61 -0.81 -1.02
N ARG A 263 -13.99 -1.93 -1.65
CA ARG A 263 -14.82 -2.97 -1.00
C ARG A 263 -14.10 -3.65 0.15
N LEU A 264 -12.79 -3.74 0.05
CA LEU A 264 -11.88 -4.25 1.07
C LEU A 264 -11.35 -3.13 1.96
N ARG A 265 -11.88 -1.89 1.82
CA ARG A 265 -11.39 -0.69 2.50
C ARG A 265 -9.89 -0.51 2.32
N LEU A 266 -9.42 -0.67 1.09
CA LEU A 266 -8.07 -0.39 0.66
C LEU A 266 -8.00 0.99 -0.02
N TYR A 267 -6.80 1.57 -0.10
CA TYR A 267 -6.58 2.82 -0.82
C TYR A 267 -6.90 2.67 -2.31
N SER A 268 -7.50 3.71 -2.90
CA SER A 268 -7.62 3.84 -4.35
C SER A 268 -6.38 4.49 -4.94
N PRO A 269 -6.02 4.17 -6.19
CA PRO A 269 -4.91 4.82 -6.87
C PRO A 269 -5.18 6.33 -6.98
N ILE A 270 -4.15 7.12 -6.68
CA ILE A 270 -4.22 8.58 -6.69
C ILE A 270 -3.29 9.11 -7.79
N LEU A 271 -3.82 9.97 -8.64
CA LEU A 271 -3.10 10.68 -9.67
C LEU A 271 -2.87 12.14 -9.26
N ARG A 272 -1.61 12.57 -9.21
CA ARG A 272 -1.26 13.96 -8.86
C ARG A 272 -0.63 14.68 -10.05
N LEU A 273 -1.11 15.88 -10.34
CA LEU A 273 -0.57 16.81 -11.33
C LEU A 273 0.06 18.03 -10.63
N PRO A 274 1.40 18.11 -10.52
CA PRO A 274 2.08 19.24 -9.90
C PRO A 274 1.87 20.53 -10.69
N LYS A 275 1.78 21.66 -9.98
CA LYS A 275 1.60 23.00 -10.58
C LYS A 275 0.40 23.06 -11.54
N ALA A 276 -0.68 22.36 -11.20
CA ALA A 276 -1.94 22.41 -11.94
C ALA A 276 -2.68 23.74 -11.75
N PHE A 277 -2.38 24.48 -10.68
CA PHE A 277 -2.99 25.77 -10.39
C PHE A 277 -1.97 26.93 -10.51
N PRO A 278 -2.40 28.09 -11.03
CA PRO A 278 -1.57 29.28 -11.09
C PRO A 278 -1.25 29.81 -9.68
N PRO A 279 -0.18 30.61 -9.52
CA PRO A 279 0.20 31.12 -8.21
C PRO A 279 -0.79 32.18 -7.68
N ARG A 280 -1.49 32.88 -8.58
CA ARG A 280 -2.50 33.88 -8.23
C ARG A 280 -3.90 33.22 -8.19
N PRO A 281 -4.70 33.47 -7.14
CA PRO A 281 -6.09 33.03 -7.10
C PRO A 281 -6.95 33.80 -8.11
N GLY A 282 -8.16 33.32 -8.39
CA GLY A 282 -9.13 33.97 -9.28
C GLY A 282 -8.86 33.78 -10.77
N VAL A 283 -7.85 33.00 -11.15
CA VAL A 283 -7.51 32.73 -12.55
C VAL A 283 -8.37 31.56 -13.06
N PRO A 284 -9.00 31.66 -14.25
CA PRO A 284 -9.71 30.53 -14.84
C PRO A 284 -8.78 29.33 -15.08
N VAL A 285 -9.22 28.17 -14.60
CA VAL A 285 -8.55 26.88 -14.78
C VAL A 285 -9.57 25.87 -15.28
N ARG A 286 -9.22 25.14 -16.35
CA ARG A 286 -9.97 23.99 -16.84
C ARG A 286 -9.24 22.72 -16.44
N LEU A 287 -9.87 21.91 -15.61
CA LEU A 287 -9.37 20.61 -15.18
C LEU A 287 -10.11 19.53 -15.94
N GLU A 288 -9.39 18.54 -16.43
CA GLU A 288 -9.99 17.37 -17.06
C GLU A 288 -9.35 16.14 -16.45
N ALA A 289 -10.13 15.14 -16.04
CA ALA A 289 -9.61 13.95 -15.39
C ALA A 289 -10.44 12.74 -15.77
N GLY A 290 -9.84 11.56 -15.74
CA GLY A 290 -10.59 10.39 -16.14
C GLY A 290 -9.90 9.07 -15.94
N ILE A 291 -10.67 8.01 -16.18
CA ILE A 291 -10.18 6.66 -16.41
C ILE A 291 -10.69 6.23 -17.79
N GLN A 292 -9.78 5.74 -18.61
CA GLN A 292 -10.11 5.10 -19.89
C GLN A 292 -9.08 4.00 -20.12
N ASP A 293 -9.50 2.82 -20.57
CA ASP A 293 -8.61 1.70 -20.90
C ASP A 293 -7.57 1.37 -19.81
N ARG A 294 -8.03 1.38 -18.54
CA ARG A 294 -7.18 1.17 -17.34
C ARG A 294 -6.05 2.19 -17.18
N GLN A 295 -6.18 3.35 -17.82
CA GLN A 295 -5.29 4.48 -17.66
C GLN A 295 -6.02 5.62 -16.95
N MET A 296 -5.46 6.07 -15.84
CA MET A 296 -5.88 7.32 -15.22
C MET A 296 -5.18 8.48 -15.91
N TRP A 297 -5.90 9.58 -16.10
CA TRP A 297 -5.32 10.81 -16.64
C TRP A 297 -5.89 12.04 -15.92
N LEU A 298 -5.09 13.10 -15.90
CA LEU A 298 -5.43 14.37 -15.28
C LEU A 298 -4.71 15.47 -16.05
N SER A 299 -5.46 16.43 -16.56
CA SER A 299 -4.98 17.59 -17.27
C SER A 299 -5.45 18.88 -16.60
N SER A 300 -4.64 19.91 -16.73
CA SER A 300 -4.98 21.27 -16.31
C SER A 300 -4.59 22.24 -17.41
N SER A 301 -5.49 23.15 -17.74
CA SER A 301 -5.26 24.21 -18.72
C SER A 301 -5.54 25.57 -18.09
N HIS A 302 -4.56 26.47 -18.12
CA HIS A 302 -4.71 27.87 -17.69
C HIS A 302 -3.69 28.76 -18.41
N ALA A 303 -4.06 30.01 -18.71
CA ALA A 303 -3.17 31.00 -19.36
C ALA A 303 -2.47 30.47 -20.63
N GLY A 304 -3.17 29.66 -21.43
CA GLY A 304 -2.64 29.04 -22.66
C GLY A 304 -1.69 27.85 -22.44
N GLU A 305 -1.30 27.54 -21.20
CA GLU A 305 -0.50 26.36 -20.87
C GLU A 305 -1.42 25.17 -20.56
N ARG A 306 -1.16 24.01 -21.16
CA ARG A 306 -1.80 22.73 -20.81
C ARG A 306 -0.76 21.77 -20.24
N ARG A 307 -1.06 21.20 -19.08
CA ARG A 307 -0.24 20.18 -18.42
C ARG A 307 -1.04 18.90 -18.31
N THR A 308 -0.38 17.76 -18.41
CA THR A 308 -1.06 16.46 -18.35
C THR A 308 -0.21 15.45 -17.59
N ALA A 309 -0.89 14.66 -16.78
CA ALA A 309 -0.41 13.54 -16.02
C ALA A 309 -1.17 12.29 -16.48
N ARG A 310 -0.46 11.18 -16.67
CA ARG A 310 -1.05 9.88 -17.01
C ARG A 310 -0.44 8.77 -16.16
N LEU A 311 -1.27 7.85 -15.73
CA LEU A 311 -0.88 6.66 -14.98
C LEU A 311 -1.56 5.45 -15.59
N ALA A 312 -0.79 4.58 -16.22
CA ALA A 312 -1.27 3.26 -16.58
C ALA A 312 -1.40 2.42 -15.30
N LEU A 313 -2.60 1.90 -15.02
CA LEU A 313 -2.79 0.95 -13.93
C LEU A 313 -2.12 -0.38 -14.29
N SER A 314 -1.53 -1.03 -13.30
CA SER A 314 -0.77 -2.28 -13.47
C SER A 314 -0.96 -3.17 -12.23
N PRO A 315 -1.05 -4.49 -12.39
CA PRO A 315 -1.02 -5.44 -11.28
C PRO A 315 0.17 -5.22 -10.32
N SER A 316 1.30 -4.72 -10.82
CA SER A 316 2.50 -4.45 -10.02
C SER A 316 2.32 -3.29 -9.03
N HIS A 317 1.31 -2.43 -9.21
CA HIS A 317 1.04 -1.30 -8.34
C HIS A 317 0.26 -1.69 -7.06
N GLY A 318 0.09 -2.99 -6.76
CA GLY A 318 -0.70 -3.48 -5.62
C GLY A 318 -0.38 -2.85 -4.27
N TRP A 319 0.87 -2.48 -4.06
CA TRP A 319 1.33 -1.76 -2.87
C TRP A 319 0.59 -0.44 -2.62
N SER A 320 0.12 0.24 -3.67
CA SER A 320 -0.62 1.51 -3.57
C SER A 320 -2.01 1.36 -2.95
N ALA A 321 -2.53 0.12 -2.89
CA ALA A 321 -3.76 -0.20 -2.18
C ALA A 321 -3.52 -0.30 -0.66
N ILE A 322 -2.28 -0.50 -0.23
CA ILE A 322 -1.91 -0.68 1.18
C ILE A 322 -1.36 0.62 1.76
N LEU A 323 -0.51 1.33 1.00
CA LEU A 323 0.21 2.49 1.50
C LEU A 323 -0.49 3.82 1.15
N PRO A 324 -0.67 4.75 2.11
CA PRO A 324 -1.42 6.01 1.92
C PRO A 324 -0.66 7.09 1.12
N TRP A 325 0.42 6.73 0.43
CA TRP A 325 1.31 7.72 -0.18
C TRP A 325 0.72 8.28 -1.48
N GLY A 326 0.28 9.55 -1.41
CA GLY A 326 -0.11 10.32 -2.60
C GLY A 326 1.12 10.57 -3.47
N MET A 327 1.34 9.71 -4.45
CA MET A 327 2.56 9.76 -5.23
C MET A 327 2.50 10.77 -6.37
N GLU A 328 3.57 11.56 -6.46
CA GLU A 328 3.91 12.28 -7.67
C GLU A 328 4.36 11.24 -8.71
N LEU A 329 3.72 11.27 -9.88
CA LEU A 329 4.10 10.41 -10.99
C LEU A 329 5.57 10.61 -11.36
N GLY A 330 6.22 9.52 -11.78
CA GLY A 330 7.57 9.57 -12.34
C GLY A 330 8.49 8.49 -11.77
N HIS A 331 9.76 8.86 -11.59
CA HIS A 331 10.85 7.96 -11.21
C HIS A 331 10.62 7.27 -9.85
N ARG A 332 10.00 7.96 -8.88
CA ARG A 332 9.72 7.39 -7.54
C ARG A 332 8.73 6.23 -7.61
N LEU A 333 7.62 6.38 -8.32
CA LEU A 333 6.64 5.32 -8.53
C LEU A 333 7.30 4.07 -9.15
N ARG A 334 8.14 4.28 -10.16
CA ARG A 334 8.87 3.19 -10.83
C ARG A 334 9.83 2.47 -9.88
N LEU A 335 10.58 3.23 -9.09
CA LEU A 335 11.50 2.68 -8.09
C LEU A 335 10.76 1.88 -7.02
N PHE A 336 9.71 2.43 -6.42
CA PHE A 336 8.91 1.73 -5.40
C PHE A 336 8.29 0.45 -5.95
N THR A 337 7.75 0.50 -7.17
CA THR A 337 7.19 -0.69 -7.83
C THR A 337 8.27 -1.72 -8.13
N ALA A 338 9.45 -1.31 -8.59
CA ALA A 338 10.58 -2.22 -8.79
C ALA A 338 11.04 -2.88 -7.48
N LEU A 339 11.13 -2.11 -6.39
CA LEU A 339 11.47 -2.62 -5.06
C LEU A 339 10.40 -3.58 -4.51
N TRP A 340 9.12 -3.27 -4.73
CA TRP A 340 8.00 -4.12 -4.36
C TRP A 340 8.06 -5.48 -5.07
N ILE A 341 8.21 -5.48 -6.41
CA ILE A 341 8.33 -6.71 -7.19
C ILE A 341 9.58 -7.51 -6.82
N GLY A 342 10.72 -6.84 -6.71
CA GLY A 342 11.98 -7.47 -6.33
C GLY A 342 11.93 -8.06 -4.92
N GLY A 343 11.37 -7.32 -3.95
CA GLY A 343 11.23 -7.77 -2.56
C GLY A 343 10.33 -8.98 -2.40
N LEU A 344 9.25 -9.09 -3.19
CA LEU A 344 8.36 -10.26 -3.16
C LEU A 344 8.96 -11.50 -3.86
N LEU A 345 9.78 -11.31 -4.90
CA LEU A 345 10.45 -12.42 -5.61
C LEU A 345 11.73 -12.90 -4.93
N PHE A 346 12.36 -12.03 -4.13
CA PHE A 346 13.59 -12.32 -3.42
C PHE A 346 13.55 -13.64 -2.63
N PRO A 347 12.51 -13.96 -1.83
CA PRO A 347 12.43 -15.23 -1.10
C PRO A 347 12.41 -16.46 -2.01
N ALA A 348 11.76 -16.38 -3.18
CA ALA A 348 11.77 -17.48 -4.15
C ALA A 348 13.19 -17.74 -4.65
N ALA A 349 13.91 -16.71 -5.07
CA ALA A 349 15.28 -16.83 -5.54
C ALA A 349 16.25 -17.32 -4.45
N TYR A 350 16.06 -16.86 -3.22
CA TYR A 350 16.81 -17.33 -2.06
C TYR A 350 16.63 -18.84 -1.85
N TRP A 351 15.39 -19.32 -1.80
CA TRP A 351 15.10 -20.73 -1.57
C TRP A 351 15.38 -21.64 -2.76
N ALA A 352 15.37 -21.11 -3.99
CA ALA A 352 15.77 -21.83 -5.19
C ALA A 352 17.20 -22.38 -5.10
N GLY A 353 18.11 -21.67 -4.43
CA GLY A 353 19.49 -22.10 -4.23
C GLY A 353 19.66 -23.37 -3.37
N PHE A 354 18.67 -23.71 -2.56
CA PHE A 354 18.67 -24.92 -1.72
C PHE A 354 17.96 -26.13 -2.39
N VAL A 355 17.41 -25.96 -3.60
CA VAL A 355 16.71 -27.02 -4.33
C VAL A 355 17.70 -27.92 -5.07
N ARG A 356 17.48 -29.25 -5.06
CA ARG A 356 18.36 -30.24 -5.72
C ARG A 356 18.54 -30.03 -7.24
N GLN A 357 17.57 -29.39 -7.89
CA GLN A 357 17.53 -29.17 -9.35
C GLN A 357 17.52 -27.67 -9.64
N PRO A 358 18.64 -26.97 -9.48
CA PRO A 358 18.69 -25.51 -9.55
C PRO A 358 18.26 -24.98 -10.92
N VAL A 359 18.62 -25.65 -12.01
CA VAL A 359 18.22 -25.27 -13.38
C VAL A 359 16.69 -25.19 -13.52
N ARG A 360 15.96 -26.18 -13.00
CA ARG A 360 14.49 -26.17 -13.03
C ARG A 360 13.90 -25.09 -12.13
N ALA A 361 14.51 -24.81 -10.98
CA ALA A 361 14.06 -23.75 -10.09
C ALA A 361 14.24 -22.36 -10.75
N TRP A 362 15.38 -22.10 -11.39
CA TRP A 362 15.61 -20.86 -12.14
C TRP A 362 14.67 -20.74 -13.35
N GLY A 363 14.45 -21.83 -14.09
CA GLY A 363 13.43 -21.88 -15.15
C GLY A 363 12.03 -21.55 -14.62
N GLY A 364 11.68 -22.04 -13.42
CA GLY A 364 10.42 -21.73 -12.75
C GLY A 364 10.28 -20.24 -12.38
N ILE A 365 11.36 -19.59 -11.92
CA ILE A 365 11.37 -18.15 -11.65
C ILE A 365 11.23 -17.34 -12.94
N ALA A 366 11.95 -17.72 -13.99
CA ALA A 366 11.85 -17.04 -15.29
C ALA A 366 10.43 -17.17 -15.86
N ALA A 367 9.85 -18.37 -15.79
CA ALA A 367 8.48 -18.61 -16.19
C ALA A 367 7.47 -17.82 -15.35
N SER A 368 7.67 -17.73 -14.03
CA SER A 368 6.77 -16.93 -13.18
C SER A 368 6.89 -15.44 -13.50
N LEU A 369 8.10 -14.90 -13.69
CA LEU A 369 8.31 -13.52 -14.13
C LEU A 369 7.54 -13.21 -15.42
N VAL A 370 7.66 -14.07 -16.43
CA VAL A 370 6.90 -13.94 -17.70
C VAL A 370 5.40 -14.03 -17.46
N ALA A 371 4.95 -14.98 -16.63
CA ALA A 371 3.54 -15.13 -16.31
C ALA A 371 2.97 -13.90 -15.58
N GLY A 372 3.68 -13.36 -14.59
CA GLY A 372 3.20 -12.26 -13.75
C GLY A 372 3.34 -10.88 -14.37
N LEU A 373 4.41 -10.61 -15.12
CA LEU A 373 4.68 -9.28 -15.70
C LEU A 373 4.34 -9.18 -17.20
N GLY A 374 4.27 -10.30 -17.92
CA GLY A 374 3.88 -10.34 -19.32
C GLY A 374 2.45 -10.82 -19.53
N VAL A 375 2.19 -12.08 -19.16
CA VAL A 375 0.90 -12.75 -19.46
C VAL A 375 -0.24 -12.17 -18.64
N LEU A 376 -0.07 -11.97 -17.34
CA LEU A 376 -1.15 -11.49 -16.47
C LEU A 376 -1.68 -10.10 -16.88
N PRO A 377 -0.86 -9.06 -17.09
CA PRO A 377 -1.37 -7.77 -17.59
C PRO A 377 -2.12 -7.89 -18.91
N PHE A 378 -1.60 -8.71 -19.86
CA PHE A 378 -2.26 -8.98 -21.12
C PHE A 378 -3.65 -9.61 -20.93
N LEU A 379 -3.76 -10.69 -20.13
CA LEU A 379 -5.03 -11.37 -19.86
C LEU A 379 -6.05 -10.50 -19.12
N THR A 380 -5.59 -9.50 -18.39
CA THR A 380 -6.44 -8.62 -17.56
C THR A 380 -6.71 -7.26 -18.20
N GLY A 381 -6.15 -7.00 -19.39
CA GLY A 381 -6.31 -5.73 -20.12
C GLY A 381 -5.61 -4.54 -19.45
N TYR A 382 -4.60 -4.78 -18.61
CA TYR A 382 -3.74 -3.72 -18.09
C TYR A 382 -2.58 -3.44 -19.05
N ALA A 383 -1.94 -2.28 -18.88
CA ALA A 383 -0.76 -1.95 -19.66
C ALA A 383 0.38 -2.96 -19.41
N PRO A 384 1.22 -3.25 -20.42
CA PRO A 384 2.40 -4.08 -20.23
C PRO A 384 3.28 -3.55 -19.09
N ALA A 385 3.87 -4.47 -18.32
CA ALA A 385 4.78 -4.11 -17.24
C ALA A 385 5.95 -3.28 -17.77
N HIS A 386 6.24 -2.16 -17.11
CA HIS A 386 7.32 -1.28 -17.49
C HIS A 386 8.69 -1.95 -17.26
N TRP A 387 9.73 -1.62 -18.03
CA TRP A 387 11.06 -2.25 -17.93
C TRP A 387 11.66 -2.21 -16.51
N SER A 388 11.32 -1.19 -15.72
CA SER A 388 11.79 -1.08 -14.33
C SER A 388 11.22 -2.17 -13.42
N GLU A 389 10.03 -2.69 -13.72
CA GLU A 389 9.42 -3.80 -12.98
C GLU A 389 10.17 -5.10 -13.26
N TRP A 390 10.54 -5.34 -14.53
CA TRP A 390 11.42 -6.44 -14.93
C TRP A 390 12.79 -6.35 -14.29
N LEU A 391 13.40 -5.16 -14.30
CA LEU A 391 14.66 -4.92 -13.61
C LEU A 391 14.52 -5.16 -12.10
N GLY A 392 13.44 -4.69 -11.47
CA GLY A 392 13.16 -4.94 -10.06
C GLY A 392 13.07 -6.44 -9.73
N GLY A 393 12.32 -7.20 -10.54
CA GLY A 393 12.25 -8.65 -10.45
C GLY A 393 13.62 -9.31 -10.63
N GLY A 394 14.37 -8.91 -11.65
CA GLY A 394 15.74 -9.38 -11.90
C GLY A 394 16.71 -9.09 -10.75
N LEU A 395 16.64 -7.90 -10.15
CA LEU A 395 17.44 -7.52 -8.99
C LEU A 395 17.05 -8.33 -7.75
N GLY A 396 15.75 -8.53 -7.49
CA GLY A 396 15.28 -9.39 -6.40
C GLY A 396 15.82 -10.82 -6.53
N VAL A 397 15.84 -11.33 -7.77
CA VAL A 397 16.42 -12.64 -8.10
C VAL A 397 17.94 -12.66 -7.88
N ALA A 398 18.64 -11.66 -8.42
CA ALA A 398 20.09 -11.54 -8.33
C ALA A 398 20.60 -11.37 -6.90
N LEU A 399 19.82 -10.73 -6.02
CA LEU A 399 20.15 -10.55 -4.60
C LEU A 399 19.83 -11.79 -3.76
N GLY A 400 18.73 -12.51 -4.06
CA GLY A 400 18.37 -13.74 -3.35
C GLY A 400 19.36 -14.88 -3.62
N ALA A 401 19.84 -14.98 -4.86
CA ALA A 401 20.75 -16.04 -5.31
C ALA A 401 22.07 -16.14 -4.50
N PRO A 402 22.88 -15.10 -4.25
CA PRO A 402 24.13 -15.25 -3.49
C PRO A 402 23.89 -15.47 -1.99
N LEU A 403 22.79 -14.95 -1.43
CA LEU A 403 22.54 -15.01 0.02
C LEU A 403 22.30 -16.44 0.52
N HIS A 404 21.83 -17.37 -0.31
CA HIS A 404 21.74 -18.78 0.10
C HIS A 404 23.13 -19.38 0.37
N ARG A 405 24.15 -18.98 -0.40
CA ARG A 405 25.54 -19.47 -0.21
C ARG A 405 26.11 -18.96 1.11
N TYR A 406 25.86 -17.69 1.43
CA TYR A 406 26.26 -17.11 2.70
C TYR A 406 25.58 -17.81 3.88
N ALA A 407 24.27 -18.07 3.78
CA ALA A 407 23.54 -18.80 4.81
C ALA A 407 24.04 -20.24 4.99
N ALA A 408 24.28 -20.96 3.89
CA ALA A 408 24.85 -22.31 3.92
C ALA A 408 26.27 -22.33 4.53
N TYR A 409 27.10 -21.36 4.20
CA TYR A 409 28.45 -21.20 4.75
C TYR A 409 28.43 -20.95 6.27
N LEU A 410 27.53 -20.09 6.76
CA LEU A 410 27.38 -19.86 8.20
C LEU A 410 26.94 -21.13 8.93
N GLN A 411 26.07 -21.93 8.33
CA GLN A 411 25.62 -23.19 8.93
C GLN A 411 26.74 -24.22 9.02
N SER A 412 27.58 -24.35 7.98
CA SER A 412 28.72 -25.29 8.01
C SER A 412 29.78 -24.87 9.03
N ARG A 413 30.06 -23.56 9.15
CA ARG A 413 30.95 -23.00 10.17
C ARG A 413 30.48 -23.30 11.61
N CYS A 414 29.18 -23.16 11.88
CA CYS A 414 28.63 -23.42 13.21
C CYS A 414 28.51 -24.92 13.55
N GLY A 415 28.49 -25.80 12.54
CA GLY A 415 28.39 -27.25 12.72
C GLY A 415 29.72 -27.98 12.90
N SER A 416 30.87 -27.32 12.67
CA SER A 416 32.19 -27.95 12.79
C SER A 416 32.54 -28.26 14.26
N PRO A 417 32.82 -29.52 14.65
CA PRO A 417 33.14 -29.90 16.03
C PRO A 417 34.47 -29.33 16.57
N SER A 418 35.29 -28.74 15.71
CA SER A 418 36.69 -28.40 15.98
C SER A 418 36.93 -27.33 17.05
N THR A 419 35.91 -26.61 17.54
CA THR A 419 36.09 -25.63 18.62
C THR A 419 35.83 -26.18 20.03
N GLY A 420 35.36 -27.43 20.17
CA GLY A 420 35.09 -28.02 21.48
C GLY A 420 36.31 -28.71 22.14
N ALA A 421 37.31 -29.08 21.34
CA ALA A 421 38.39 -29.96 21.80
C ALA A 421 39.59 -29.25 22.49
N TYR A 422 39.65 -27.91 22.48
CA TYR A 422 40.80 -27.16 23.00
C TYR A 422 40.55 -26.47 24.35
N SER A 423 39.48 -26.82 25.08
CA SER A 423 39.09 -26.17 26.34
C SER A 423 39.27 -27.05 27.58
N SER A 424 39.91 -28.22 27.46
CA SER A 424 40.05 -29.19 28.55
C SER A 424 41.51 -29.62 28.75
N SER A 425 42.38 -28.64 28.99
CA SER A 425 43.76 -28.84 29.44
C SER A 425 44.14 -27.75 30.41
#